data_AF-A0A813E7N0-F1
#
_entry.id   AF-A0A813E7N0-F1
#
_cell.length_a   1.000
_cell.length_b   1.000
_cell.length_c   1.000
_cell.angle_alpha   90.00
_cell.angle_beta   90.00
_cell.angle_gamma   90.00
#
_symmetry.space_group_name_H-M   'P 1'
#
loop_
_entity.id
_entity.type
_entity.pdbx_description
1 polymer ?
#
loop_
_entity_poly.entity_id
_entity_poly.type
_entity_poly.pdbx_seq_one_letter_code
_entity_poly.pdbx_strand_id
1 'polypeptide(L)'
;MEEVRGGSGQVSMDMSVFGVELPDGQAKQPGQSDCADEVFYEPDGCLDSQGEAASLPSNGHAPADEEKATDDPKADQNPDLAAVEGEVEVEVEGDYEEIEEAEMVEKDVSFGDDDQEYHDLDDKAALEVLLGEPGLAASLAAVCALGEPGPSRAELRGLRQLAEQSVIMGIDYKSLGLGWHHPHSRTAYREALHQSTTCRPSRLRAETSRKALVQLSRSLGGSSDSPGRRIITSFCDEISAAPEARASATLEGCLAALEAELLLPLRAFNEDRLAGTSMARTFNGDALPTGKIVAKVDELTARVLDGSFSAWRYSNPIGARQLEGLSAEQLELWKEPSRTEWEDGVVVHEDEPGELGFFWATKIGGPSHGFDLEGQCLLPLLCNARHKVVLVSDPSWPHHPAGRAHFRLLWTADKEQPRPVLWMEAVNVCFDADVNARPWLPAVLTHVARKAEAMGAILSVSPGLEEELRGVVRDPGGLRQARERLTLRPSNGVVEASDYLGDHDWLQETEETTQPISRTLYEPPSSKETEPAGPRDSEM
;
A
#
# COMPACT_ATOMS: atom_id res chain seq x y z
N MET A 1 -23.18 55.14 -2.19
CA MET A 1 -22.66 55.99 -3.28
C MET A 1 -21.37 56.63 -2.76
N GLU A 2 -20.31 55.86 -2.52
CA GLU A 2 -19.45 55.07 -3.43
C GLU A 2 -18.23 55.85 -3.93
N GLU A 3 -17.21 55.06 -4.28
CA GLU A 3 -15.84 55.37 -4.71
C GLU A 3 -14.85 55.68 -3.57
N VAL A 4 -14.25 54.67 -2.94
CA VAL A 4 -13.23 53.70 -3.45
C VAL A 4 -11.92 54.40 -3.81
N ARG A 5 -10.96 54.35 -2.87
CA ARG A 5 -9.52 54.50 -3.15
C ARG A 5 -8.85 53.19 -2.78
N GLY A 6 -8.23 52.58 -3.79
CA GLY A 6 -7.47 51.34 -3.67
C GLY A 6 -6.21 51.51 -2.82
N GLY A 7 -5.98 50.50 -1.99
CA GLY A 7 -4.71 50.24 -1.33
C GLY A 7 -4.22 48.88 -1.80
N SER A 8 -3.10 48.88 -2.51
CA SER A 8 -2.33 47.70 -2.90
C SER A 8 -1.77 47.01 -1.65
N GLY A 9 -2.38 45.90 -1.25
CA GLY A 9 -1.83 44.98 -0.25
C GLY A 9 -1.10 43.85 -0.95
N GLN A 10 0.23 43.82 -0.85
CA GLN A 10 1.02 42.62 -1.07
C GLN A 10 0.60 41.59 -0.01
N VAL A 11 -0.02 40.50 -0.44
CA VAL A 11 -0.24 39.31 0.39
C VAL A 11 0.88 38.33 0.05
N SER A 12 1.85 38.24 0.96
CA SER A 12 2.79 37.12 1.04
C SER A 12 2.02 35.96 1.66
N MET A 13 1.62 34.96 0.87
CA MET A 13 1.04 33.72 1.38
C MET A 13 2.16 32.73 1.70
N ASP A 14 2.32 32.48 2.99
CA ASP A 14 3.19 31.48 3.58
C ASP A 14 2.66 30.08 3.25
N MET A 15 3.43 29.26 2.54
CA MET A 15 3.11 27.85 2.31
C MET A 15 3.67 27.00 3.45
N SER A 16 2.96 26.97 4.57
CA SER A 16 3.17 25.98 5.63
C SER A 16 1.83 25.34 6.02
N VAL A 17 1.53 24.20 5.41
CA VAL A 17 0.51 23.22 5.82
C VAL A 17 1.22 21.88 5.59
N PHE A 18 1.60 21.07 6.58
CA PHE A 18 0.90 20.61 7.78
C PHE A 18 1.84 20.61 9.00
N GLY A 19 1.50 21.36 10.04
CA GLY A 19 2.20 21.35 11.32
C GLY A 19 1.34 20.67 12.38
N VAL A 20 1.90 19.64 13.03
CA VAL A 20 1.37 19.12 14.30
C VAL A 20 1.72 20.16 15.37
N GLU A 21 0.73 20.93 15.83
CA GLU A 21 0.89 21.74 17.04
C GLU A 21 0.86 20.80 18.26
N LEU A 22 2.02 20.68 18.93
CA LEU A 22 2.10 20.07 20.25
C LEU A 22 1.52 21.03 21.30
N PRO A 23 0.76 20.53 22.29
CA PRO A 23 0.07 21.40 23.24
C PRO A 23 1.04 22.05 24.24
N ASP A 24 0.93 23.38 24.34
CA ASP A 24 1.62 24.22 25.32
C ASP A 24 1.28 23.84 26.77
N GLY A 25 2.32 23.73 27.60
CA GLY A 25 2.13 23.78 29.05
C GLY A 25 3.23 23.15 29.89
N GLN A 26 4.42 23.78 29.97
CA GLN A 26 5.16 23.95 31.24
C GLN A 26 6.36 24.89 31.07
N ALA A 27 6.31 26.03 31.76
CA ALA A 27 7.40 27.00 31.81
C ALA A 27 8.66 26.42 32.46
N LYS A 28 9.80 26.47 31.75
CA LYS A 28 11.14 26.27 32.31
C LYS A 28 11.96 27.56 32.27
N GLN A 29 12.80 27.71 33.28
CA GLN A 29 13.60 28.89 33.63
C GLN A 29 14.69 29.22 32.59
N PRO A 30 15.12 30.50 32.47
CA PRO A 30 16.12 30.92 31.50
C PRO A 30 17.54 30.56 31.98
N GLY A 31 18.28 29.83 31.15
CA GLY A 31 19.73 29.69 31.32
C GLY A 31 20.27 28.29 31.05
N GLN A 32 20.23 27.83 29.80
CA GLN A 32 21.19 26.87 29.25
C GLN A 32 21.10 26.93 27.73
N SER A 33 22.27 27.07 27.09
CA SER A 33 22.45 27.24 25.65
C SER A 33 22.52 25.88 24.95
N ASP A 34 21.68 25.68 23.94
CA ASP A 34 21.80 24.56 23.02
C ASP A 34 22.66 24.95 21.82
N CYS A 35 23.77 24.22 21.64
CA CYS A 35 24.38 23.97 20.34
C CYS A 35 24.02 22.52 20.02
N ALA A 36 23.11 22.31 19.07
CA ALA A 36 22.88 21.01 18.46
C ALA A 36 23.55 21.04 17.10
N ASP A 37 24.75 20.46 17.03
CA ASP A 37 25.44 20.15 15.79
C ASP A 37 24.71 19.00 15.09
N GLU A 38 24.48 19.20 13.80
CA GLU A 38 24.08 18.16 12.85
C GLU A 38 25.19 17.10 12.78
N VAL A 39 24.87 15.87 13.21
CA VAL A 39 25.77 14.72 13.04
C VAL A 39 25.28 13.91 11.85
N PHE A 40 25.98 14.08 10.73
CA PHE A 40 26.00 13.14 9.61
C PHE A 40 26.53 11.78 10.09
N TYR A 41 25.76 10.72 9.86
CA TYR A 41 26.25 9.34 9.99
C TYR A 41 26.79 8.87 8.64
N GLU A 42 28.12 8.80 8.51
CA GLU A 42 28.78 7.99 7.49
C GLU A 42 28.93 6.55 8.00
N PRO A 43 28.70 5.52 7.16
CA PRO A 43 28.83 4.13 7.57
C PRO A 43 30.27 3.66 7.37
N ASP A 44 31.05 3.61 8.45
CA ASP A 44 32.37 3.01 8.44
C ASP A 44 32.34 1.52 8.80
N GLY A 45 32.95 0.73 7.92
CA GLY A 45 33.87 -0.34 8.32
C GLY A 45 33.28 -1.68 8.75
N CYS A 46 33.25 -2.63 7.81
CA CYS A 46 33.41 -4.05 8.12
C CYS A 46 34.64 -4.25 9.01
N LEU A 47 34.43 -4.72 10.24
CA LEU A 47 35.49 -5.29 11.08
C LEU A 47 35.17 -6.74 11.42
N ASP A 48 36.22 -7.53 11.25
CA ASP A 48 36.28 -8.97 11.34
C ASP A 48 35.80 -9.52 12.68
N SER A 49 35.09 -10.64 12.56
CA SER A 49 34.78 -11.55 13.64
C SER A 49 36.04 -12.35 14.03
N GLN A 50 36.39 -12.40 15.33
CA GLN A 50 36.91 -13.61 15.99
C GLN A 50 37.22 -13.44 17.50
N GLY A 51 36.88 -14.49 18.26
CA GLY A 51 37.27 -14.78 19.65
C GLY A 51 36.03 -15.10 20.51
N GLU A 52 35.85 -16.26 21.14
CA GLU A 52 36.82 -17.20 21.74
C GLU A 52 36.32 -18.66 21.73
N ALA A 53 37.22 -19.59 21.40
CA ALA A 53 37.14 -20.99 21.82
C ALA A 53 38.54 -21.44 22.28
N ALA A 54 38.57 -22.22 23.35
CA ALA A 54 39.73 -22.44 24.20
C ALA A 54 40.76 -23.48 23.68
N SER A 55 42.04 -23.12 23.85
CA SER A 55 43.16 -23.93 24.36
C SER A 55 43.91 -24.97 23.49
N LEU A 56 45.25 -24.80 23.48
CA LEU A 56 46.40 -25.74 23.37
C LEU A 56 47.29 -25.69 22.09
N PRO A 57 48.62 -26.00 22.19
CA PRO A 57 49.65 -25.01 21.82
C PRO A 57 50.71 -25.46 20.79
N SER A 58 51.52 -24.45 20.41
CA SER A 58 52.98 -24.47 20.21
C SER A 58 53.57 -24.54 18.79
N ASN A 59 54.65 -23.76 18.66
CA ASN A 59 55.66 -23.61 17.59
C ASN A 59 55.23 -22.69 16.43
N GLY A 60 55.81 -21.53 16.16
CA GLY A 60 57.12 -20.97 16.48
C GLY A 60 57.92 -20.80 15.17
N HIS A 61 58.00 -19.57 14.63
CA HIS A 61 59.14 -18.97 13.90
C HIS A 61 58.74 -17.57 13.34
N ALA A 62 59.67 -16.63 13.43
CA ALA A 62 59.61 -15.21 13.04
C ALA A 62 60.37 -14.98 11.71
N PRO A 63 60.69 -13.74 11.26
CA PRO A 63 59.88 -12.55 10.93
C PRO A 63 60.26 -11.96 9.52
N ALA A 64 59.95 -10.67 9.29
CA ALA A 64 60.46 -9.71 8.26
C ALA A 64 59.50 -9.51 7.05
N ASP A 65 59.20 -8.33 6.47
CA ASP A 65 59.78 -6.96 6.43
C ASP A 65 58.62 -5.95 6.14
N GLU A 66 58.54 -4.78 6.80
CA GLU A 66 58.90 -3.43 6.28
C GLU A 66 58.70 -3.18 4.76
N GLU A 67 57.78 -2.27 4.39
CA GLU A 67 58.11 -1.19 3.45
C GLU A 67 57.14 0.01 3.53
N LYS A 68 57.76 1.20 3.58
CA LYS A 68 57.20 2.55 3.51
C LYS A 68 57.08 3.01 2.06
N ALA A 69 56.27 4.05 1.84
CA ALA A 69 56.38 5.16 0.83
C ALA A 69 55.02 5.39 0.14
N THR A 70 54.56 6.59 -0.24
CA THR A 70 55.04 8.00 -0.23
C THR A 70 53.88 8.87 -0.73
N ASP A 71 53.80 10.10 -0.21
CA ASP A 71 53.56 11.38 -0.90
C ASP A 71 52.35 11.63 -1.84
N ASP A 72 51.50 12.54 -1.36
CA ASP A 72 50.81 13.66 -2.04
C ASP A 72 51.61 14.30 -3.22
N PRO A 73 51.00 14.99 -4.22
CA PRO A 73 50.25 16.23 -3.94
C PRO A 73 49.16 16.72 -4.95
N LYS A 74 48.21 17.49 -4.40
CA LYS A 74 47.66 18.81 -4.81
C LYS A 74 47.21 19.13 -6.26
N ALA A 75 46.03 19.79 -6.24
CA ALA A 75 45.60 21.00 -6.96
C ALA A 75 45.09 20.87 -8.40
N ASP A 76 43.84 21.29 -8.62
CA ASP A 76 43.60 22.54 -9.36
C ASP A 76 42.23 23.17 -9.06
N GLN A 77 42.21 24.49 -9.08
CA GLN A 77 41.08 25.39 -8.83
C GLN A 77 40.44 25.84 -10.17
N ASN A 78 39.30 26.55 -10.02
CA ASN A 78 38.79 27.67 -10.85
C ASN A 78 37.47 27.40 -11.64
N PRO A 79 36.70 28.45 -12.04
CA PRO A 79 35.62 29.04 -11.23
C PRO A 79 34.32 29.34 -12.04
N ASP A 80 33.35 29.97 -11.36
CA ASP A 80 32.32 30.91 -11.87
C ASP A 80 31.46 30.55 -13.09
N LEU A 81 30.15 30.36 -12.85
CA LEU A 81 29.09 30.69 -13.81
C LEU A 81 27.99 31.50 -13.13
N ALA A 82 27.83 32.73 -13.62
CA ALA A 82 26.80 33.68 -13.24
C ALA A 82 25.51 33.48 -14.05
N ALA A 83 24.42 33.92 -13.44
CA ALA A 83 23.02 33.83 -13.83
C ALA A 83 22.64 34.47 -15.17
N VAL A 84 21.58 33.92 -15.79
CA VAL A 84 20.62 34.65 -16.63
C VAL A 84 19.23 34.01 -16.42
N GLU A 85 18.41 34.63 -15.58
CA GLU A 85 16.96 34.37 -15.52
C GLU A 85 16.27 35.40 -16.42
N GLY A 86 15.38 34.91 -17.28
CA GLY A 86 14.53 35.73 -18.14
C GLY A 86 13.12 35.17 -18.10
N GLU A 87 12.22 35.86 -17.39
CA GLU A 87 10.80 35.54 -17.36
C GLU A 87 10.12 36.09 -18.62
N VAL A 88 9.27 35.27 -19.24
CA VAL A 88 8.40 35.64 -20.36
C VAL A 88 6.97 35.42 -19.90
N GLU A 89 6.26 36.50 -19.63
CA GLU A 89 4.81 36.48 -19.43
C GLU A 89 4.12 36.35 -20.80
N VAL A 90 3.23 35.36 -20.92
CA VAL A 90 2.33 35.20 -22.07
C VAL A 90 0.90 35.29 -21.54
N GLU A 91 0.23 36.40 -21.82
CA GLU A 91 -1.21 36.54 -21.64
C GLU A 91 -1.94 35.78 -22.76
N VAL A 92 -2.80 34.84 -22.39
CA VAL A 92 -3.74 34.17 -23.31
C VAL A 92 -5.16 34.47 -22.82
N GLU A 93 -5.83 35.41 -23.49
CA GLU A 93 -7.28 35.57 -23.41
C GLU A 93 -7.94 34.52 -24.31
N GLY A 94 -8.81 33.69 -23.75
CA GLY A 94 -9.62 32.72 -24.47
C GLY A 94 -11.07 32.79 -24.00
N ASP A 95 -11.96 33.25 -24.87
CA ASP A 95 -13.40 33.24 -24.70
C ASP A 95 -13.94 31.80 -24.78
N TYR A 96 -14.71 31.37 -23.78
CA TYR A 96 -15.41 30.08 -23.78
C TYR A 96 -16.87 30.29 -24.19
N GLU A 97 -17.26 29.70 -25.33
CA GLU A 97 -18.65 29.56 -25.75
C GLU A 97 -19.31 28.35 -25.05
N GLU A 98 -20.57 28.52 -24.64
CA GLU A 98 -21.45 27.49 -24.07
C GLU A 98 -21.62 26.30 -25.02
N ILE A 99 -21.41 25.08 -24.53
CA ILE A 99 -21.75 23.83 -25.22
C ILE A 99 -23.04 23.28 -24.60
N GLU A 100 -24.10 23.22 -25.41
CA GLU A 100 -25.37 22.60 -25.08
C GLU A 100 -25.23 21.07 -24.84
N GLU A 101 -25.87 20.59 -23.78
CA GLU A 101 -25.93 19.19 -23.37
C GLU A 101 -26.59 18.31 -24.45
N ALA A 102 -25.84 17.33 -24.97
CA ALA A 102 -26.36 16.30 -25.87
C ALA A 102 -26.76 15.04 -25.09
N GLU A 103 -28.02 14.62 -25.23
CA GLU A 103 -28.55 13.34 -24.74
C GLU A 103 -27.69 12.15 -25.21
N MET A 104 -27.05 11.46 -24.26
CA MET A 104 -26.35 10.19 -24.53
C MET A 104 -27.35 9.04 -24.59
N VAL A 105 -27.57 8.54 -25.81
CA VAL A 105 -28.26 7.27 -26.07
C VAL A 105 -27.25 6.14 -25.89
N GLU A 106 -27.43 5.31 -24.87
CA GLU A 106 -26.69 4.06 -24.69
C GLU A 106 -26.94 3.12 -25.89
N LYS A 107 -25.93 2.98 -26.75
CA LYS A 107 -25.86 1.92 -27.75
C LYS A 107 -24.94 0.83 -27.23
N ASP A 108 -25.52 -0.33 -26.95
CA ASP A 108 -24.77 -1.57 -26.75
C ASP A 108 -23.96 -1.89 -28.02
N VAL A 109 -22.65 -1.68 -27.96
CA VAL A 109 -21.69 -2.12 -28.99
C VAL A 109 -21.15 -3.47 -28.55
N SER A 110 -21.61 -4.54 -29.18
CA SER A 110 -20.97 -5.85 -29.05
C SER A 110 -19.65 -5.85 -29.80
N PHE A 111 -18.52 -5.87 -29.09
CA PHE A 111 -17.20 -6.10 -29.66
C PHE A 111 -17.12 -7.56 -30.15
N GLY A 112 -16.78 -7.75 -31.43
CA GLY A 112 -16.66 -9.08 -32.05
C GLY A 112 -15.34 -9.78 -31.70
N ASP A 113 -15.28 -11.09 -31.91
CA ASP A 113 -14.14 -11.97 -31.61
C ASP A 113 -12.79 -11.59 -32.29
N ASP A 114 -12.77 -10.58 -33.18
CA ASP A 114 -11.57 -10.13 -33.90
C ASP A 114 -10.57 -9.35 -33.00
N ASP A 115 -11.00 -8.75 -31.89
CA ASP A 115 -10.10 -8.08 -30.94
C ASP A 115 -9.27 -9.10 -30.12
N GLN A 116 -9.65 -10.38 -30.13
CA GLN A 116 -9.05 -11.41 -29.30
C GLN A 116 -7.67 -11.88 -29.79
N GLU A 117 -7.44 -11.90 -31.10
CA GLU A 117 -6.17 -12.34 -31.69
C GLU A 117 -5.05 -11.28 -31.55
N TYR A 118 -5.41 -9.99 -31.52
CA TYR A 118 -4.45 -8.88 -31.44
C TYR A 118 -3.71 -8.84 -30.10
N HIS A 119 -4.41 -9.12 -29.00
CA HIS A 119 -3.82 -9.10 -27.65
C HIS A 119 -2.93 -10.33 -27.36
N ASP A 120 -3.22 -11.49 -27.94
CA ASP A 120 -2.44 -12.71 -27.72
C ASP A 120 -1.05 -12.66 -28.41
N LEU A 121 -0.98 -11.97 -29.55
CA LEU A 121 0.29 -11.71 -30.24
C LEU A 121 1.18 -10.77 -29.41
N ASP A 122 0.57 -9.83 -28.69
CA ASP A 122 1.27 -8.90 -27.81
C ASP A 122 1.92 -9.63 -26.62
N ASP A 123 1.20 -10.53 -25.95
CA ASP A 123 1.77 -11.27 -24.79
C ASP A 123 2.98 -12.14 -25.16
N LYS A 124 2.92 -12.85 -26.30
CA LYS A 124 4.02 -13.70 -26.77
C LYS A 124 5.24 -12.87 -27.17
N ALA A 125 5.03 -11.77 -27.89
CA ALA A 125 6.10 -10.86 -28.30
C ALA A 125 6.73 -10.17 -27.09
N ALA A 126 5.92 -9.70 -26.14
CA ALA A 126 6.38 -9.11 -24.89
C ALA A 126 7.23 -10.11 -24.08
N LEU A 127 6.81 -11.38 -23.99
CA LEU A 127 7.60 -12.43 -23.34
C LEU A 127 8.97 -12.66 -23.98
N GLU A 128 9.03 -12.70 -25.31
CA GLU A 128 10.30 -12.81 -26.05
C GLU A 128 11.25 -11.64 -25.73
N VAL A 129 10.72 -10.42 -25.69
CA VAL A 129 11.49 -9.21 -25.34
C VAL A 129 11.96 -9.23 -23.89
N LEU A 130 11.05 -9.50 -22.94
CA LEU A 130 11.34 -9.52 -21.49
C LEU A 130 12.39 -10.59 -21.13
N LEU A 131 12.30 -11.75 -21.77
CA LEU A 131 13.20 -12.88 -21.51
C LEU A 131 14.45 -12.86 -22.38
N GLY A 132 14.51 -12.01 -23.42
CA GLY A 132 15.66 -11.86 -24.32
C GLY A 132 15.98 -13.14 -25.10
N GLU A 133 14.96 -13.93 -25.48
CA GLU A 133 15.12 -15.23 -26.12
C GLU A 133 14.51 -15.24 -27.54
N PRO A 134 15.33 -15.02 -28.59
CA PRO A 134 14.84 -14.94 -29.96
C PRO A 134 14.07 -16.18 -30.42
N GLY A 135 12.91 -15.97 -31.03
CA GLY A 135 12.05 -17.04 -31.54
C GLY A 135 11.21 -17.75 -30.47
N LEU A 136 11.21 -17.25 -29.23
CA LEU A 136 10.34 -17.77 -28.18
C LEU A 136 8.86 -17.56 -28.52
N ALA A 137 8.49 -16.40 -29.06
CA ALA A 137 7.11 -16.10 -29.45
C ALA A 137 6.63 -17.07 -30.54
N ALA A 138 7.48 -17.33 -31.55
CA ALA A 138 7.20 -18.29 -32.61
C ALA A 138 7.07 -19.73 -32.06
N SER A 139 7.89 -20.10 -31.08
CA SER A 139 7.81 -21.40 -30.41
C SER A 139 6.50 -21.56 -29.65
N LEU A 140 6.07 -20.55 -28.89
CA LEU A 140 4.79 -20.54 -28.19
C LEU A 140 3.60 -20.57 -29.17
N ALA A 141 3.67 -19.82 -30.27
CA ALA A 141 2.66 -19.85 -31.32
C ALA A 141 2.54 -21.23 -31.98
N ALA A 142 3.66 -21.90 -32.25
CA ALA A 142 3.67 -23.24 -32.80
C ALA A 142 3.00 -24.26 -31.86
N VAL A 143 3.23 -24.15 -30.55
CA VAL A 143 2.55 -25.00 -29.54
C VAL A 143 1.03 -24.83 -29.61
N CYS A 144 0.54 -23.59 -29.68
CA CYS A 144 -0.90 -23.33 -29.83
C CYS A 144 -1.49 -23.89 -31.14
N ALA A 145 -0.69 -23.93 -32.22
CA ALA A 145 -1.15 -24.36 -33.54
C ALA A 145 -1.21 -25.89 -33.73
N LEU A 146 -0.51 -26.67 -32.90
CA LEU A 146 -0.40 -28.13 -33.06
C LEU A 146 -1.64 -28.92 -32.60
N GLY A 147 -2.72 -28.26 -32.17
CA GLY A 147 -3.96 -28.90 -31.73
C GLY A 147 -3.87 -29.62 -30.37
N GLU A 148 -2.70 -29.55 -29.71
CA GLU A 148 -2.57 -29.83 -28.28
C GLU A 148 -3.15 -28.66 -27.48
N PRO A 149 -3.66 -28.89 -26.24
CA PRO A 149 -4.08 -27.81 -25.37
C PRO A 149 -2.85 -26.99 -24.95
N GLY A 150 -2.52 -25.96 -25.73
CA GLY A 150 -1.51 -24.97 -25.37
C GLY A 150 -1.93 -24.11 -24.17
N PRO A 151 -1.07 -23.20 -23.69
CA PRO A 151 -1.44 -22.28 -22.63
C PRO A 151 -2.60 -21.39 -23.09
N SER A 152 -3.58 -21.22 -22.21
CA SER A 152 -4.63 -20.22 -22.36
C SER A 152 -4.07 -18.80 -22.35
N ARG A 153 -4.85 -17.83 -22.83
CA ARG A 153 -4.50 -16.41 -22.77
C ARG A 153 -4.17 -15.95 -21.35
N ALA A 154 -4.97 -16.37 -20.37
CA ALA A 154 -4.75 -16.03 -18.96
C ALA A 154 -3.41 -16.57 -18.44
N GLU A 155 -3.03 -17.79 -18.85
CA GLU A 155 -1.73 -18.38 -18.52
C GLU A 155 -0.56 -17.65 -19.20
N LEU A 156 -0.71 -17.23 -20.47
CA LEU A 156 0.31 -16.43 -21.18
C LEU A 156 0.49 -15.04 -20.53
N ARG A 157 -0.61 -14.35 -20.22
CA ARG A 157 -0.58 -13.06 -19.50
C ARG A 157 0.05 -13.21 -18.12
N GLY A 158 -0.33 -14.24 -17.36
CA GLY A 158 0.27 -14.54 -16.06
C GLY A 158 1.77 -14.82 -16.17
N LEU A 159 2.20 -15.57 -17.18
CA LEU A 159 3.61 -15.81 -17.42
C LEU A 159 4.36 -14.51 -17.77
N ARG A 160 3.77 -13.61 -18.56
CA ARG A 160 4.31 -12.29 -18.84
C ARG A 160 4.49 -11.47 -17.57
N GLN A 161 3.45 -11.39 -16.73
CA GLN A 161 3.50 -10.67 -15.46
C GLN A 161 4.52 -11.27 -14.49
N LEU A 162 4.64 -12.60 -14.44
CA LEU A 162 5.65 -13.29 -13.66
C LEU A 162 7.07 -12.91 -14.14
N ALA A 163 7.30 -12.87 -15.46
CA ALA A 163 8.57 -12.45 -16.02
C ALA A 163 8.89 -10.98 -15.71
N GLU A 164 7.93 -10.07 -15.90
CA GLU A 164 8.08 -8.66 -15.59
C GLU A 164 8.46 -8.42 -14.11
N GLN A 165 7.70 -9.00 -13.19
CA GLN A 165 7.92 -8.80 -11.76
C GLN A 165 9.18 -9.50 -11.23
N SER A 166 9.56 -10.66 -11.78
CA SER A 166 10.75 -11.41 -11.32
C SER A 166 12.06 -10.96 -11.98
N VAL A 167 12.03 -10.57 -13.26
CA VAL A 167 13.23 -10.25 -14.05
C VAL A 167 13.50 -8.74 -14.11
N ILE A 168 12.46 -7.93 -14.27
CA ILE A 168 12.62 -6.47 -14.40
C ILE A 168 12.61 -5.84 -13.00
N MET A 169 11.53 -6.05 -12.25
CA MET A 169 11.31 -5.42 -10.94
C MET A 169 12.01 -6.17 -9.79
N GLY A 170 12.52 -7.38 -10.04
CA GLY A 170 12.94 -8.33 -9.02
C GLY A 170 13.96 -7.80 -8.00
N ILE A 171 13.59 -7.83 -6.73
CA ILE A 171 14.48 -7.58 -5.58
C ILE A 171 14.80 -8.90 -4.87
N ASP A 172 16.05 -9.06 -4.42
CA ASP A 172 16.50 -10.18 -3.60
C ASP A 172 16.50 -9.84 -2.10
N TYR A 173 15.30 -9.81 -1.48
CA TYR A 173 15.14 -9.46 -0.06
C TYR A 173 15.89 -10.41 0.87
N LYS A 174 16.04 -11.68 0.48
CA LYS A 174 16.85 -12.65 1.23
C LYS A 174 18.30 -12.19 1.42
N SER A 175 18.89 -11.55 0.41
CA SER A 175 20.26 -11.06 0.48
C SER A 175 20.35 -9.65 1.05
N LEU A 176 19.38 -8.79 0.74
CA LEU A 176 19.40 -7.37 1.12
C LEU A 176 18.79 -7.08 2.49
N GLY A 177 17.95 -7.98 3.00
CA GLY A 177 17.08 -7.70 4.13
C GLY A 177 15.95 -6.73 3.78
N LEU A 178 15.11 -6.45 4.78
CA LEU A 178 14.12 -5.39 4.74
C LEU A 178 14.74 -4.09 5.31
N GLY A 179 14.31 -2.92 4.84
CA GLY A 179 14.83 -1.64 5.32
C GLY A 179 14.49 -0.43 4.44
N TRP A 180 15.08 0.72 4.79
CA TRP A 180 14.81 2.02 4.14
C TRP A 180 15.39 2.15 2.73
N HIS A 181 16.17 1.17 2.28
CA HIS A 181 16.90 1.19 1.01
C HIS A 181 16.11 0.49 -0.12
N HIS A 182 14.79 0.55 -0.08
CA HIS A 182 13.89 -0.04 -1.07
C HIS A 182 12.97 1.02 -1.68
N PRO A 183 12.38 0.79 -2.87
CA PRO A 183 11.52 1.76 -3.52
C PRO A 183 10.35 2.18 -2.60
N HIS A 184 10.07 3.47 -2.51
CA HIS A 184 9.05 4.01 -1.60
C HIS A 184 7.64 4.07 -2.22
N SER A 185 7.50 3.81 -3.52
CA SER A 185 6.22 3.83 -4.24
C SER A 185 6.09 2.65 -5.20
N ARG A 186 4.85 2.36 -5.60
CA ARG A 186 4.55 1.37 -6.63
C ARG A 186 5.10 1.77 -8.02
N THR A 187 5.17 3.07 -8.34
CA THR A 187 5.80 3.55 -9.59
C THR A 187 7.28 3.22 -9.61
N ALA A 188 8.00 3.55 -8.55
CA ALA A 188 9.44 3.29 -8.46
C ALA A 188 9.78 1.79 -8.58
N TYR A 189 8.88 0.92 -8.10
CA TYR A 189 8.95 -0.52 -8.33
C TYR A 189 8.85 -0.90 -9.81
N ARG A 190 7.88 -0.33 -10.53
CA ARG A 190 7.66 -0.58 -11.97
C ARG A 190 8.81 -0.03 -12.83
N GLU A 191 9.36 1.12 -12.46
CA GLU A 191 10.51 1.72 -13.16
C GLU A 191 11.78 0.85 -13.08
N ALA A 192 11.93 0.08 -11.98
CA ALA A 192 13.03 -0.85 -11.78
C ALA A 192 14.44 -0.21 -11.86
N LEU A 193 14.52 1.09 -11.56
CA LEU A 193 15.77 1.87 -11.57
C LEU A 193 16.41 1.98 -10.17
N HIS A 194 15.71 1.58 -9.12
CA HIS A 194 16.18 1.70 -7.74
C HIS A 194 17.43 0.86 -7.47
N GLN A 195 18.27 1.30 -6.51
CA GLN A 195 19.53 0.61 -6.16
C GLN A 195 19.30 -0.85 -5.75
N SER A 196 18.25 -1.14 -4.98
CA SER A 196 17.92 -2.52 -4.55
C SER A 196 17.49 -3.44 -5.69
N THR A 197 17.00 -2.90 -6.81
CA THR A 197 16.70 -3.67 -8.04
C THR A 197 17.93 -3.83 -8.91
N THR A 198 18.79 -2.80 -8.96
CA THR A 198 19.95 -2.75 -9.87
C THR A 198 21.22 -3.36 -9.27
N CYS A 199 21.25 -3.63 -7.96
CA CYS A 199 22.40 -4.21 -7.28
C CYS A 199 22.70 -5.64 -7.73
N ARG A 200 23.95 -6.07 -7.51
CA ARG A 200 24.46 -7.36 -7.98
C ARG A 200 23.63 -8.57 -7.51
N PRO A 201 23.24 -8.72 -6.22
CA PRO A 201 22.41 -9.83 -5.77
C PRO A 201 21.08 -9.94 -6.54
N SER A 202 20.33 -8.84 -6.61
CA SER A 202 19.05 -8.80 -7.34
C SER A 202 19.22 -9.09 -8.84
N ARG A 203 20.27 -8.58 -9.49
CA ARG A 203 20.56 -8.90 -10.90
C ARG A 203 20.92 -10.37 -11.13
N LEU A 204 21.66 -11.00 -10.23
CA LEU A 204 21.96 -12.43 -10.32
C LEU A 204 20.71 -13.29 -10.15
N ARG A 205 19.82 -12.90 -9.23
CA ARG A 205 18.53 -13.55 -9.05
C ARG A 205 17.65 -13.40 -10.30
N ALA A 206 17.48 -12.17 -10.80
CA ALA A 206 16.71 -11.89 -12.01
C ALA A 206 17.18 -12.71 -13.22
N GLU A 207 18.49 -12.91 -13.39
CA GLU A 207 19.06 -13.76 -14.45
C GLU A 207 18.75 -15.25 -14.21
N THR A 208 18.69 -15.70 -12.96
CA THR A 208 18.28 -17.07 -12.61
C THR A 208 16.80 -17.28 -12.93
N SER A 209 15.94 -16.34 -12.52
CA SER A 209 14.51 -16.31 -12.82
C SER A 209 14.26 -16.31 -14.33
N ARG A 210 14.99 -15.47 -15.09
CA ARG A 210 14.92 -15.41 -16.55
C ARG A 210 15.18 -16.78 -17.18
N LYS A 211 16.27 -17.46 -16.80
CA LYS A 211 16.60 -18.80 -17.31
C LYS A 211 15.52 -19.82 -16.99
N ALA A 212 14.99 -19.80 -15.77
CA ALA A 212 13.91 -20.69 -15.36
C ALA A 212 12.63 -20.44 -16.17
N LEU A 213 12.28 -19.18 -16.41
CA LEU A 213 11.10 -18.80 -17.19
C LEU A 213 11.24 -19.10 -18.69
N VAL A 214 12.44 -18.97 -19.27
CA VAL A 214 12.71 -19.44 -20.65
C VAL A 214 12.49 -20.95 -20.74
N GLN A 215 13.00 -21.72 -19.78
CA GLN A 215 12.80 -23.17 -19.74
C GLN A 215 11.33 -23.53 -19.57
N LEU A 216 10.63 -22.87 -18.65
CA LEU A 216 9.20 -23.04 -18.46
C LEU A 216 8.44 -22.77 -19.77
N SER A 217 8.68 -21.63 -20.41
CA SER A 217 8.02 -21.21 -21.65
C SER A 217 8.18 -22.24 -22.77
N ARG A 218 9.40 -22.74 -22.96
CA ARG A 218 9.69 -23.80 -23.95
C ARG A 218 8.99 -25.12 -23.62
N SER A 219 8.82 -25.42 -22.33
CA SER A 219 8.19 -26.66 -21.86
C SER A 219 6.67 -26.64 -21.86
N LEU A 220 6.03 -25.50 -22.18
CA LEU A 220 4.58 -25.40 -22.23
C LEU A 220 3.95 -26.25 -23.34
N GLY A 221 4.71 -26.63 -24.36
CA GLY A 221 4.32 -27.63 -25.35
C GLY A 221 4.90 -29.01 -25.06
N GLY A 222 4.08 -30.06 -25.12
CA GLY A 222 4.54 -31.46 -25.03
C GLY A 222 4.88 -31.99 -23.63
N SER A 223 4.58 -31.26 -22.57
CA SER A 223 4.74 -31.71 -21.18
C SER A 223 3.54 -32.52 -20.68
N SER A 224 3.76 -33.46 -19.75
CA SER A 224 2.67 -34.14 -19.01
C SER A 224 1.94 -33.24 -18.00
N ASP A 225 2.62 -32.23 -17.46
CA ASP A 225 2.05 -31.26 -16.53
C ASP A 225 1.38 -30.11 -17.28
N SER A 226 0.22 -29.66 -16.78
CA SER A 226 -0.48 -28.51 -17.36
C SER A 226 0.33 -27.21 -17.23
N PRO A 227 0.23 -26.28 -18.19
CA PRO A 227 0.83 -24.95 -18.12
C PRO A 227 0.56 -24.25 -16.78
N GLY A 228 -0.69 -24.25 -16.32
CA GLY A 228 -1.08 -23.64 -15.05
C GLY A 228 -0.33 -24.19 -13.84
N ARG A 229 -0.11 -25.52 -13.76
CA ARG A 229 0.63 -26.11 -12.63
C ARG A 229 2.10 -25.66 -12.62
N ARG A 230 2.70 -25.47 -13.79
CA ARG A 230 4.08 -24.98 -13.94
C ARG A 230 4.18 -23.50 -13.53
N ILE A 231 3.20 -22.69 -13.91
CA ILE A 231 3.10 -21.28 -13.50
C ILE A 231 2.95 -21.16 -11.98
N ILE A 232 2.02 -21.91 -11.37
CA ILE A 232 1.85 -21.96 -9.91
C ILE A 232 3.17 -22.29 -9.21
N THR A 233 3.85 -23.34 -9.70
CA THR A 233 5.12 -23.80 -9.12
C THR A 233 6.18 -22.70 -9.20
N SER A 234 6.34 -22.08 -10.37
CA SER A 234 7.33 -21.02 -10.59
C SER A 234 7.03 -19.77 -9.77
N PHE A 235 5.76 -19.36 -9.68
CA PHE A 235 5.37 -18.23 -8.83
C PHE A 235 5.66 -18.51 -7.34
N CYS A 236 5.30 -19.70 -6.85
CA CYS A 236 5.57 -20.12 -5.49
C CYS A 236 7.08 -20.18 -5.16
N ASP A 237 7.90 -20.60 -6.13
CA ASP A 237 9.35 -20.58 -5.99
C ASP A 237 9.89 -19.15 -5.96
N GLU A 238 9.40 -18.26 -6.83
CA GLU A 238 9.83 -16.86 -6.90
C GLU A 238 9.52 -16.07 -5.63
N ILE A 239 8.44 -16.39 -4.91
CA ILE A 239 8.08 -15.74 -3.65
C ILE A 239 8.58 -16.51 -2.41
N SER A 240 9.32 -17.61 -2.57
CA SER A 240 9.77 -18.45 -1.44
C SER A 240 8.62 -18.98 -0.55
N ALA A 241 7.47 -19.33 -1.16
CA ALA A 241 6.28 -19.77 -0.44
C ALA A 241 6.53 -21.05 0.39
N ALA A 242 5.92 -21.14 1.57
CA ALA A 242 5.96 -22.33 2.41
C ALA A 242 5.25 -23.55 1.76
N PRO A 243 5.62 -24.80 2.12
CA PRO A 243 5.01 -26.01 1.55
C PRO A 243 3.48 -26.05 1.64
N GLU A 244 2.91 -25.56 2.73
CA GLU A 244 1.47 -25.52 2.97
C GLU A 244 0.77 -24.56 1.99
N ALA A 245 1.33 -23.35 1.81
CA ALA A 245 0.83 -22.37 0.85
C ALA A 245 0.95 -22.87 -0.60
N ARG A 246 2.05 -23.57 -0.92
CA ARG A 246 2.23 -24.25 -2.22
C ARG A 246 1.17 -25.31 -2.48
N ALA A 247 0.78 -26.05 -1.44
CA ALA A 247 -0.19 -27.13 -1.55
C ALA A 247 -1.62 -26.62 -1.76
N SER A 248 -1.95 -25.43 -1.25
CA SER A 248 -3.26 -24.79 -1.44
C SER A 248 -3.35 -23.91 -2.69
N ALA A 249 -2.22 -23.56 -3.30
CA ALA A 249 -2.17 -22.64 -4.42
C ALA A 249 -3.01 -23.11 -5.62
N THR A 250 -3.84 -22.20 -6.13
CA THR A 250 -4.64 -22.38 -7.34
C THR A 250 -4.09 -21.50 -8.47
N LEU A 251 -4.42 -21.84 -9.72
CA LEU A 251 -4.02 -21.00 -10.85
C LEU A 251 -4.66 -19.62 -10.75
N GLU A 252 -5.97 -19.58 -10.44
CA GLU A 252 -6.73 -18.34 -10.28
C GLU A 252 -6.13 -17.42 -9.21
N GLY A 253 -5.82 -17.95 -8.02
CA GLY A 253 -5.20 -17.15 -6.95
C GLY A 253 -3.80 -16.63 -7.34
N CYS A 254 -2.99 -17.45 -8.01
CA CYS A 254 -1.69 -17.00 -8.51
C CYS A 254 -1.80 -15.92 -9.60
N LEU A 255 -2.76 -16.07 -10.53
CA LEU A 255 -2.99 -15.08 -11.58
C LEU A 255 -3.53 -13.76 -11.01
N ALA A 256 -4.47 -13.82 -10.06
CA ALA A 256 -4.97 -12.65 -9.36
C ALA A 256 -3.87 -11.93 -8.58
N ALA A 257 -2.99 -12.69 -7.92
CA ALA A 257 -1.82 -12.13 -7.23
C ALA A 257 -0.83 -11.46 -8.21
N LEU A 258 -0.60 -12.05 -9.38
CA LEU A 258 0.25 -11.47 -10.43
C LEU A 258 -0.38 -10.20 -11.03
N GLU A 259 -1.69 -10.19 -11.25
CA GLU A 259 -2.43 -9.02 -11.74
C GLU A 259 -2.40 -7.87 -10.72
N ALA A 260 -2.49 -8.17 -9.44
CA ALA A 260 -2.32 -7.21 -8.35
C ALA A 260 -0.83 -6.88 -8.04
N GLU A 261 0.12 -7.40 -8.82
CA GLU A 261 1.57 -7.21 -8.67
C GLU A 261 2.16 -7.66 -7.31
N LEU A 262 1.61 -8.73 -6.74
CA LEU A 262 1.95 -9.17 -5.39
C LEU A 262 3.23 -10.01 -5.29
N LEU A 263 3.98 -10.22 -6.38
CA LEU A 263 5.22 -11.00 -6.31
C LEU A 263 6.21 -10.40 -5.30
N LEU A 264 6.45 -9.09 -5.36
CA LEU A 264 7.42 -8.44 -4.47
C LEU A 264 6.91 -8.29 -3.03
N PRO A 265 5.66 -7.86 -2.77
CA PRO A 265 5.09 -7.90 -1.42
C PRO A 265 5.16 -9.28 -0.77
N LEU A 266 4.73 -10.33 -1.47
CA LEU A 266 4.74 -11.69 -0.93
C LEU A 266 6.16 -12.22 -0.75
N ARG A 267 7.08 -11.91 -1.66
CA ARG A 267 8.49 -12.29 -1.52
C ARG A 267 9.12 -11.65 -0.29
N ALA A 268 8.92 -10.35 -0.06
CA ALA A 268 9.47 -9.64 1.10
C ALA A 268 9.03 -10.32 2.41
N PHE A 269 7.73 -10.59 2.54
CA PHE A 269 7.21 -11.30 3.72
C PHE A 269 7.78 -12.71 3.87
N ASN A 270 7.75 -13.51 2.81
CA ASN A 270 8.17 -14.91 2.89
C ASN A 270 9.68 -15.07 3.11
N GLU A 271 10.51 -14.14 2.63
CA GLU A 271 11.95 -14.17 2.84
C GLU A 271 12.36 -13.65 4.20
N ASP A 272 11.76 -12.56 4.69
CA ASP A 272 12.02 -12.11 6.07
C ASP A 272 11.48 -13.10 7.10
N ARG A 273 10.37 -13.78 6.81
CA ARG A 273 9.87 -14.93 7.60
C ARG A 273 10.93 -16.02 7.78
N LEU A 274 11.72 -16.32 6.75
CA LEU A 274 12.79 -17.32 6.81
C LEU A 274 14.03 -16.80 7.55
N ALA A 275 14.31 -15.50 7.46
CA ALA A 275 15.42 -14.86 8.14
C ALA A 275 15.14 -14.60 9.63
N GLY A 276 13.88 -14.37 10.01
CA GLY A 276 13.46 -14.05 11.37
C GLY A 276 13.99 -12.70 11.86
N THR A 277 14.24 -11.76 10.95
CA THR A 277 14.96 -10.52 11.21
C THR A 277 14.04 -9.35 11.51
N SER A 278 13.44 -8.73 10.49
CA SER A 278 12.85 -7.40 10.60
C SER A 278 11.45 -7.42 11.19
N MET A 279 10.60 -8.39 10.81
CA MET A 279 9.24 -8.52 11.36
C MET A 279 9.19 -9.09 12.79
N ALA A 280 10.33 -9.40 13.40
CA ALA A 280 10.43 -9.94 14.75
C ALA A 280 10.54 -8.85 15.83
N ARG A 281 10.45 -7.57 15.47
CA ARG A 281 10.52 -6.45 16.39
C ARG A 281 9.51 -5.37 16.05
N THR A 282 9.11 -4.57 17.03
CA THR A 282 8.38 -3.32 16.78
C THR A 282 9.29 -2.24 16.21
N PHE A 283 8.73 -1.12 15.74
CA PHE A 283 9.47 0.09 15.36
C PHE A 283 10.42 0.54 16.47
N ASN A 284 9.98 0.46 17.73
CA ASN A 284 10.78 0.81 18.90
C ASN A 284 11.79 -0.29 19.33
N GLY A 285 11.86 -1.40 18.61
CA GLY A 285 12.83 -2.49 18.82
C GLY A 285 12.38 -3.58 19.80
N ASP A 286 11.15 -3.51 20.33
CA ASP A 286 10.60 -4.51 21.25
C ASP A 286 10.39 -5.84 20.54
N ALA A 287 10.70 -6.94 21.21
CA ALA A 287 10.60 -8.26 20.59
C ALA A 287 9.14 -8.68 20.36
N LEU A 288 8.85 -9.16 19.16
CA LEU A 288 7.57 -9.75 18.77
C LEU A 288 7.65 -11.29 18.78
N PRO A 289 6.52 -12.00 18.96
CA PRO A 289 6.51 -13.45 18.96
C PRO A 289 6.70 -13.99 17.52
N THR A 290 7.97 -14.17 17.11
CA THR A 290 8.37 -14.58 15.75
C THR A 290 7.57 -15.77 15.22
N GLY A 291 7.35 -16.81 16.05
CA GLY A 291 6.58 -17.98 15.63
C GLY A 291 5.13 -17.68 15.24
N LYS A 292 4.49 -16.69 15.88
CA LYS A 292 3.12 -16.26 15.53
C LYS A 292 3.12 -15.42 14.25
N ILE A 293 4.10 -14.53 14.08
CA ILE A 293 4.29 -13.74 12.86
C ILE A 293 4.51 -14.66 11.66
N VAL A 294 5.42 -15.64 11.78
CA VAL A 294 5.70 -16.63 10.75
C VAL A 294 4.45 -17.40 10.35
N ALA A 295 3.72 -17.93 11.33
CA ALA A 295 2.47 -18.65 11.06
C ALA A 295 1.43 -17.76 10.38
N LYS A 296 1.38 -16.46 10.71
CA LYS A 296 0.46 -15.52 10.09
C LYS A 296 0.84 -15.19 8.65
N VAL A 297 2.12 -15.03 8.34
CA VAL A 297 2.61 -14.84 6.96
C VAL A 297 2.36 -16.08 6.11
N ASP A 298 2.56 -17.27 6.66
CA ASP A 298 2.28 -18.54 5.98
C ASP A 298 0.78 -18.67 5.67
N GLU A 299 -0.09 -18.37 6.64
CA GLU A 299 -1.53 -18.37 6.45
C GLU A 299 -1.97 -17.32 5.42
N LEU A 300 -1.50 -16.07 5.55
CA LEU A 300 -1.78 -14.98 4.62
C LEU A 300 -1.41 -15.36 3.18
N THR A 301 -0.20 -15.87 2.99
CA THR A 301 0.30 -16.31 1.67
C THR A 301 -0.60 -17.41 1.11
N ALA A 302 -0.91 -18.44 1.90
CA ALA A 302 -1.78 -19.53 1.47
C ALA A 302 -3.16 -19.03 1.00
N ARG A 303 -3.73 -18.02 1.68
CA ARG A 303 -5.04 -17.44 1.36
C ARG A 303 -5.03 -16.53 0.14
N VAL A 304 -3.91 -15.86 -0.14
CA VAL A 304 -3.75 -15.15 -1.41
C VAL A 304 -3.64 -16.15 -2.55
N LEU A 305 -2.81 -17.19 -2.40
CA LEU A 305 -2.56 -18.17 -3.46
C LEU A 305 -3.76 -19.08 -3.75
N ASP A 306 -4.65 -19.32 -2.79
CA ASP A 306 -5.88 -20.10 -3.00
C ASP A 306 -7.08 -19.24 -3.45
N GLY A 307 -6.92 -17.91 -3.50
CA GLY A 307 -7.97 -16.96 -3.90
C GLY A 307 -8.99 -16.63 -2.81
N SER A 308 -8.82 -17.10 -1.57
CA SER A 308 -9.76 -16.91 -0.47
C SER A 308 -9.41 -15.77 0.49
N PHE A 309 -8.40 -14.95 0.18
CA PHE A 309 -7.87 -13.89 1.05
C PHE A 309 -8.95 -13.01 1.70
N SER A 310 -9.75 -12.29 0.91
CA SER A 310 -10.82 -11.42 1.42
C SER A 310 -11.81 -12.20 2.30
N ALA A 311 -12.34 -13.33 1.82
CA ALA A 311 -13.27 -14.17 2.58
C ALA A 311 -12.67 -14.67 3.91
N TRP A 312 -11.39 -15.03 3.93
CA TRP A 312 -10.68 -15.47 5.13
C TRP A 312 -10.55 -14.35 6.17
N ARG A 313 -10.28 -13.11 5.76
CA ARG A 313 -10.18 -11.96 6.69
C ARG A 313 -11.44 -11.83 7.53
N TYR A 314 -12.61 -11.97 6.90
CA TYR A 314 -13.91 -11.81 7.56
C TYR A 314 -14.43 -13.06 8.28
N SER A 315 -13.95 -14.26 7.93
CA SER A 315 -14.48 -15.53 8.46
C SER A 315 -13.59 -16.22 9.49
N ASN A 316 -12.30 -15.85 9.59
CA ASN A 316 -11.42 -16.45 10.61
C ASN A 316 -11.89 -16.07 12.04
N PRO A 317 -11.59 -16.89 13.07
CA PRO A 317 -12.12 -16.68 14.42
C PRO A 317 -11.80 -15.31 15.04
N ILE A 318 -10.64 -14.72 14.73
CA ILE A 318 -10.28 -13.39 15.25
C ILE A 318 -11.04 -12.32 14.45
N GLY A 319 -11.06 -12.41 13.12
CA GLY A 319 -11.81 -11.51 12.24
C GLY A 319 -13.29 -11.46 12.60
N ALA A 320 -13.94 -12.62 12.79
CA ALA A 320 -15.32 -12.69 13.23
C ALA A 320 -15.54 -11.97 14.58
N ARG A 321 -14.63 -12.17 15.55
CA ARG A 321 -14.66 -11.47 16.85
C ARG A 321 -14.44 -9.97 16.74
N GLN A 322 -13.67 -9.49 15.76
CA GLN A 322 -13.48 -8.06 15.55
C GLN A 322 -14.77 -7.36 15.12
N LEU A 323 -15.67 -8.09 14.46
CA LEU A 323 -16.94 -7.60 13.92
C LEU A 323 -18.15 -7.93 14.82
N GLU A 324 -17.93 -8.61 15.95
CA GLU A 324 -18.98 -8.91 16.93
C GLU A 324 -19.65 -7.64 17.45
N GLY A 325 -20.96 -7.56 17.28
CA GLY A 325 -21.80 -6.40 17.64
C GLY A 325 -22.46 -5.73 16.43
N LEU A 326 -21.97 -6.01 15.21
CA LEU A 326 -22.64 -5.58 13.99
C LEU A 326 -23.90 -6.41 13.73
N SER A 327 -24.93 -5.77 13.17
CA SER A 327 -26.04 -6.48 12.55
C SER A 327 -25.57 -7.21 11.28
N ALA A 328 -26.36 -8.17 10.78
CA ALA A 328 -26.04 -8.86 9.52
C ALA A 328 -25.95 -7.87 8.34
N GLU A 329 -26.84 -6.88 8.30
CA GLU A 329 -26.83 -5.83 7.27
C GLU A 329 -25.58 -4.95 7.35
N GLN A 330 -25.21 -4.50 8.56
CA GLN A 330 -23.97 -3.75 8.79
C GLN A 330 -22.74 -4.54 8.40
N LEU A 331 -22.73 -5.84 8.65
CA LEU A 331 -21.63 -6.73 8.30
C LEU A 331 -21.45 -6.84 6.79
N GLU A 332 -22.55 -7.01 6.04
CA GLU A 332 -22.48 -7.07 4.58
C GLU A 332 -22.06 -5.74 3.98
N LEU A 333 -22.62 -4.62 4.46
CA LEU A 333 -22.18 -3.28 4.07
C LEU A 333 -20.71 -3.04 4.39
N TRP A 334 -20.22 -3.49 5.54
CA TRP A 334 -18.80 -3.37 5.89
C TRP A 334 -17.92 -4.14 4.92
N LYS A 335 -18.28 -5.37 4.54
CA LYS A 335 -17.47 -6.18 3.60
C LYS A 335 -17.50 -5.65 2.18
N GLU A 336 -18.67 -5.18 1.72
CA GLU A 336 -18.86 -4.69 0.36
C GLU A 336 -17.94 -3.49 0.09
N PRO A 337 -17.08 -3.53 -0.94
CA PRO A 337 -16.28 -2.38 -1.32
C PRO A 337 -17.18 -1.29 -1.89
N SER A 338 -17.08 -0.07 -1.34
CA SER A 338 -17.84 1.06 -1.85
C SER A 338 -17.00 1.90 -2.81
N ARG A 339 -17.66 2.60 -3.74
CA ARG A 339 -17.04 3.47 -4.74
C ARG A 339 -17.87 4.75 -4.88
N THR A 340 -17.21 5.88 -5.04
CA THR A 340 -17.83 7.17 -5.28
C THR A 340 -16.99 7.92 -6.30
N GLU A 341 -17.64 8.37 -7.36
CA GLU A 341 -17.03 9.23 -8.37
C GLU A 341 -17.36 10.68 -8.00
N TRP A 342 -16.35 11.54 -8.13
CA TRP A 342 -16.41 12.96 -7.81
C TRP A 342 -16.23 13.78 -9.08
N GLU A 343 -16.31 15.10 -8.93
CA GLU A 343 -15.99 16.05 -10.00
C GLU A 343 -14.59 15.79 -10.57
N ASP A 344 -14.39 16.18 -11.84
CA ASP A 344 -13.14 16.00 -12.59
C ASP A 344 -12.65 14.55 -12.76
N GLY A 345 -13.51 13.57 -12.46
CA GLY A 345 -13.22 12.14 -12.64
C GLY A 345 -12.40 11.52 -11.50
N VAL A 346 -12.22 12.22 -10.37
CA VAL A 346 -11.60 11.63 -9.17
C VAL A 346 -12.49 10.52 -8.62
N VAL A 347 -11.92 9.34 -8.39
CA VAL A 347 -12.64 8.19 -7.86
C VAL A 347 -12.13 7.88 -6.45
N VAL A 348 -13.03 7.92 -5.48
CA VAL A 348 -12.77 7.48 -4.10
C VAL A 348 -13.41 6.11 -3.89
N HIS A 349 -12.62 5.12 -3.53
CA HIS A 349 -13.09 3.75 -3.44
C HIS A 349 -12.39 2.94 -2.35
N GLU A 350 -13.08 1.95 -1.82
CA GLU A 350 -12.44 0.80 -1.21
C GLU A 350 -11.90 -0.09 -2.34
N ASP A 351 -10.85 -0.87 -2.11
CA ASP A 351 -10.25 -1.73 -3.15
C ASP A 351 -11.27 -2.73 -3.75
N GLU A 352 -10.90 -3.43 -4.83
CA GLU A 352 -11.76 -4.44 -5.46
C GLU A 352 -12.15 -5.59 -4.49
N PRO A 353 -13.19 -6.41 -4.78
CA PRO A 353 -13.68 -7.45 -3.85
C PRO A 353 -12.62 -8.44 -3.30
N GLY A 354 -11.52 -8.62 -4.03
CA GLY A 354 -10.37 -9.44 -3.60
C GLY A 354 -9.44 -8.76 -2.59
N GLU A 355 -9.51 -7.44 -2.44
CA GLU A 355 -8.73 -6.61 -1.49
C GLU A 355 -7.19 -6.73 -1.62
N LEU A 356 -6.72 -7.20 -2.78
CA LEU A 356 -5.30 -7.44 -3.04
C LEU A 356 -4.48 -6.15 -3.17
N GLY A 357 -5.11 -5.03 -3.54
CA GLY A 357 -4.52 -3.70 -3.55
C GLY A 357 -4.10 -3.21 -2.16
N PHE A 358 -4.61 -3.80 -1.07
CA PHE A 358 -4.20 -3.43 0.29
C PHE A 358 -2.71 -3.67 0.57
N PHE A 359 -2.08 -4.61 -0.14
CA PHE A 359 -0.63 -4.84 -0.06
C PHE A 359 0.20 -3.63 -0.50
N TRP A 360 -0.37 -2.78 -1.36
CA TRP A 360 0.28 -1.57 -1.88
C TRP A 360 -0.13 -0.32 -1.13
N ALA A 361 -1.12 -0.38 -0.24
CA ALA A 361 -1.62 0.81 0.45
C ALA A 361 -0.51 1.52 1.25
N THR A 362 0.37 0.78 1.93
CA THR A 362 1.51 1.39 2.66
C THR A 362 2.64 1.88 1.76
N LYS A 363 2.47 1.89 0.44
CA LYS A 363 3.35 2.58 -0.53
C LYS A 363 2.76 3.89 -1.04
N ILE A 364 1.69 4.39 -0.42
CA ILE A 364 1.00 5.63 -0.78
C ILE A 364 1.08 6.62 0.39
N GLY A 365 2.14 7.44 0.48
CA GLY A 365 2.21 8.60 1.37
C GLY A 365 2.29 8.34 2.89
N GLY A 366 2.72 9.37 3.63
CA GLY A 366 3.09 9.32 5.06
C GLY A 366 4.55 8.93 5.27
N PRO A 367 5.09 8.67 6.48
CA PRO A 367 6.42 8.08 6.67
C PRO A 367 6.47 6.60 6.24
N SER A 368 5.78 6.23 5.15
CA SER A 368 5.16 4.92 5.03
C SER A 368 6.15 3.75 4.97
N HIS A 369 6.17 3.00 6.05
CA HIS A 369 6.85 1.72 6.21
C HIS A 369 6.12 0.61 5.42
N GLY A 370 6.54 0.42 4.17
CA GLY A 370 5.99 -0.59 3.26
C GLY A 370 6.24 -2.03 3.72
N PHE A 371 5.76 -3.00 2.93
CA PHE A 371 5.95 -4.45 3.16
C PHE A 371 7.42 -4.90 3.28
N ASP A 372 8.35 -4.07 2.82
CA ASP A 372 9.79 -4.29 2.67
C ASP A 372 10.64 -3.46 3.64
N LEU A 373 10.02 -2.78 4.60
CA LEU A 373 10.72 -2.02 5.64
C LEU A 373 10.34 -2.58 7.02
N GLU A 374 9.07 -2.47 7.37
CA GLU A 374 8.50 -2.99 8.62
C GLU A 374 7.28 -3.83 8.27
N GLY A 375 7.52 -4.99 7.67
CA GLY A 375 6.45 -5.84 7.16
C GLY A 375 5.37 -6.16 8.20
N GLN A 376 5.73 -6.21 9.49
CA GLN A 376 4.80 -6.43 10.59
C GLN A 376 3.73 -5.32 10.69
N CYS A 377 4.06 -4.06 10.38
CA CYS A 377 3.13 -2.93 10.45
C CYS A 377 2.02 -3.02 9.40
N LEU A 378 2.25 -3.76 8.30
CA LEU A 378 1.24 -3.99 7.26
C LEU A 378 0.30 -5.17 7.60
N LEU A 379 0.75 -6.14 8.41
CA LEU A 379 -0.07 -7.30 8.79
C LEU A 379 -1.43 -6.93 9.43
N PRO A 380 -1.57 -5.93 10.31
CA PRO A 380 -2.87 -5.50 10.79
C PRO A 380 -3.84 -5.14 9.68
N LEU A 381 -3.41 -4.40 8.65
CA LEU A 381 -4.27 -4.07 7.52
C LEU A 381 -4.68 -5.34 6.77
N LEU A 382 -3.74 -6.23 6.46
CA LEU A 382 -3.99 -7.42 5.66
C LEU A 382 -4.79 -8.49 6.41
N CYS A 383 -4.63 -8.61 7.73
CA CYS A 383 -5.21 -9.70 8.51
C CYS A 383 -6.46 -9.32 9.30
N ASN A 384 -6.63 -8.04 9.69
CA ASN A 384 -7.78 -7.63 10.50
C ASN A 384 -9.01 -7.36 9.63
N ALA A 385 -10.11 -8.03 9.95
CA ALA A 385 -11.41 -7.82 9.31
C ALA A 385 -11.95 -6.40 9.54
N ARG A 386 -11.52 -5.76 10.64
CA ARG A 386 -11.93 -4.39 10.98
C ARG A 386 -11.13 -3.29 10.26
N HIS A 387 -10.16 -3.62 9.42
CA HIS A 387 -9.38 -2.62 8.70
C HIS A 387 -9.70 -2.61 7.22
N LYS A 388 -9.77 -1.40 6.67
CA LYS A 388 -9.84 -1.11 5.25
C LYS A 388 -8.94 0.07 4.93
N VAL A 389 -8.80 0.34 3.65
CA VAL A 389 -8.19 1.57 3.13
C VAL A 389 -9.15 2.16 2.12
N VAL A 390 -9.37 3.46 2.25
CA VAL A 390 -9.98 4.28 1.20
C VAL A 390 -8.85 4.72 0.28
N LEU A 391 -9.00 4.46 -1.01
CA LEU A 391 -8.07 4.80 -2.07
C LEU A 391 -8.64 5.94 -2.91
N VAL A 392 -7.76 6.81 -3.39
CA VAL A 392 -8.10 7.92 -4.29
C VAL A 392 -7.40 7.70 -5.62
N SER A 393 -8.16 7.47 -6.67
CA SER A 393 -7.67 7.36 -8.04
C SER A 393 -7.94 8.69 -8.75
N ASP A 394 -6.88 9.39 -9.15
CA ASP A 394 -6.94 10.71 -9.78
C ASP A 394 -6.58 10.59 -11.27
N PRO A 395 -7.38 11.11 -12.21
CA PRO A 395 -7.09 11.01 -13.64
C PRO A 395 -5.75 11.61 -14.07
N SER A 396 -5.24 12.62 -13.34
CA SER A 396 -3.91 13.19 -13.58
C SER A 396 -2.77 12.24 -13.20
N TRP A 397 -3.08 11.18 -12.44
CA TRP A 397 -2.16 10.11 -12.04
C TRP A 397 -2.77 8.73 -12.33
N PRO A 398 -2.82 8.29 -13.60
CA PRO A 398 -3.60 7.14 -14.03
C PRO A 398 -2.99 5.77 -13.69
N HIS A 399 -1.78 5.73 -13.12
CA HIS A 399 -1.01 4.49 -12.98
C HIS A 399 -1.53 3.56 -11.89
N HIS A 400 -1.92 4.15 -10.75
CA HIS A 400 -2.39 3.49 -9.52
C HIS A 400 -2.99 4.56 -8.60
N PRO A 401 -3.67 4.21 -7.50
CA PRO A 401 -4.22 5.21 -6.59
C PRO A 401 -3.17 6.23 -6.13
N ALA A 402 -3.52 7.50 -6.27
CA ALA A 402 -2.68 8.65 -5.96
C ALA A 402 -2.76 9.03 -4.48
N GLY A 403 -3.79 8.59 -3.77
CA GLY A 403 -3.97 8.86 -2.35
C GLY A 403 -4.59 7.71 -1.58
N ARG A 404 -4.50 7.79 -0.25
CA ARG A 404 -5.13 6.84 0.66
C ARG A 404 -5.57 7.46 1.98
N ALA A 405 -6.49 6.80 2.68
CA ALA A 405 -6.73 6.98 4.10
C ALA A 405 -7.02 5.62 4.75
N HIS A 406 -6.42 5.35 5.91
CA HIS A 406 -6.82 4.17 6.69
C HIS A 406 -8.22 4.35 7.24
N PHE A 407 -9.01 3.28 7.15
CA PHE A 407 -10.40 3.26 7.56
C PHE A 407 -10.66 2.04 8.44
N ARG A 408 -10.98 2.28 9.70
CA ARG A 408 -11.04 1.23 10.72
C ARG A 408 -12.42 1.16 11.35
N LEU A 409 -12.89 -0.04 11.63
CA LEU A 409 -14.05 -0.28 12.48
C LEU A 409 -13.58 -0.51 13.92
N LEU A 410 -13.96 0.40 14.81
CA LEU A 410 -13.67 0.36 16.24
C LEU A 410 -14.99 0.34 17.04
N TRP A 411 -14.87 0.28 18.37
CA TRP A 411 -16.01 0.24 19.27
C TRP A 411 -15.92 1.32 20.33
N THR A 412 -17.04 1.89 20.75
CA THR A 412 -17.08 2.75 21.94
C THR A 412 -16.65 1.96 23.19
N ALA A 413 -16.02 2.61 24.17
CA ALA A 413 -15.56 1.95 25.39
C ALA A 413 -16.68 1.48 26.34
N ASP A 414 -17.94 1.86 26.11
CA ASP A 414 -19.09 1.30 26.84
C ASP A 414 -19.22 -0.20 26.54
N LYS A 415 -18.93 -1.01 27.56
CA LYS A 415 -18.97 -2.48 27.46
C LYS A 415 -20.38 -3.05 27.51
N GLU A 416 -21.34 -2.31 28.07
CA GLU A 416 -22.73 -2.75 28.15
C GLU A 416 -23.44 -2.54 26.81
N GLN A 417 -23.10 -1.46 26.12
CA GLN A 417 -23.67 -1.11 24.82
C GLN A 417 -22.58 -0.62 23.85
N PRO A 418 -21.69 -1.51 23.39
CA PRO A 418 -20.66 -1.14 22.43
C PRO A 418 -21.30 -0.73 21.11
N ARG A 419 -21.05 0.50 20.67
CA ARG A 419 -21.50 1.04 19.38
C ARG A 419 -20.35 1.00 18.37
N PRO A 420 -20.60 0.65 17.10
CA PRO A 420 -19.58 0.67 16.06
C PRO A 420 -19.18 2.10 15.70
N VAL A 421 -17.87 2.31 15.52
CA VAL A 421 -17.26 3.58 15.13
C VAL A 421 -16.40 3.36 13.89
N LEU A 422 -16.73 4.02 12.79
CA LEU A 422 -15.89 4.11 11.60
C LEU A 422 -14.87 5.22 11.82
N TRP A 423 -13.63 4.84 12.02
CA TRP A 423 -12.50 5.72 12.29
C TRP A 423 -11.72 5.98 11.01
N MET A 424 -11.59 7.24 10.63
CA MET A 424 -10.77 7.68 9.50
C MET A 424 -9.47 8.32 10.00
N GLU A 425 -8.34 7.87 9.46
CA GLU A 425 -7.04 8.52 9.65
C GLU A 425 -6.81 9.63 8.59
N ALA A 426 -5.62 10.23 8.58
CA ALA A 426 -5.30 11.27 7.60
C ALA A 426 -5.33 10.75 6.15
N VAL A 427 -5.75 11.63 5.24
CA VAL A 427 -5.62 11.43 3.80
C VAL A 427 -4.17 11.73 3.42
N ASN A 428 -3.48 10.76 2.85
CA ASN A 428 -2.10 10.86 2.41
C ASN A 428 -2.01 10.80 0.89
N VAL A 429 -1.06 11.54 0.32
CA VAL A 429 -0.74 11.57 -1.11
C VAL A 429 0.46 10.67 -1.37
N CYS A 430 0.43 9.89 -2.44
CA CYS A 430 1.57 9.13 -2.91
C CYS A 430 2.78 10.06 -3.10
N PHE A 431 3.96 9.63 -2.67
CA PHE A 431 5.18 10.47 -2.72
C PHE A 431 5.54 10.96 -4.12
N ASP A 432 5.22 10.17 -5.15
CA ASP A 432 5.54 10.48 -6.54
C ASP A 432 4.37 11.14 -7.29
N ALA A 433 3.18 11.21 -6.69
CA ALA A 433 2.02 11.75 -7.37
C ALA A 433 2.10 13.28 -7.42
N ASP A 434 2.34 13.81 -8.61
CA ASP A 434 2.26 15.24 -8.89
C ASP A 434 0.81 15.65 -9.16
N VAL A 435 0.04 15.78 -8.08
CA VAL A 435 -1.42 15.99 -8.13
C VAL A 435 -1.86 17.03 -7.10
N ASN A 436 -2.89 17.80 -7.44
CA ASN A 436 -3.52 18.71 -6.48
C ASN A 436 -4.46 17.92 -5.57
N ALA A 437 -4.00 17.59 -4.35
CA ALA A 437 -4.77 16.80 -3.40
C ALA A 437 -5.82 17.59 -2.59
N ARG A 438 -5.88 18.93 -2.72
CA ARG A 438 -6.86 19.77 -2.00
C ARG A 438 -8.33 19.33 -2.15
N PRO A 439 -8.84 18.95 -3.35
CA PRO A 439 -10.23 18.54 -3.51
C PRO A 439 -10.50 17.11 -2.99
N TRP A 440 -9.47 16.32 -2.68
CA TRP A 440 -9.66 14.93 -2.27
C TRP A 440 -10.30 14.81 -0.89
N LEU A 441 -10.01 15.74 0.02
CA LEU A 441 -10.50 15.65 1.39
C LEU A 441 -12.04 15.67 1.46
N PRO A 442 -12.77 16.63 0.83
CA PRO A 442 -14.22 16.56 0.73
C PRO A 442 -14.74 15.27 0.08
N ALA A 443 -14.08 14.78 -0.98
CA ALA A 443 -14.49 13.56 -1.66
C ALA A 443 -14.36 12.32 -0.75
N VAL A 444 -13.23 12.20 -0.03
CA VAL A 444 -12.99 11.13 0.95
C VAL A 444 -13.96 11.23 2.12
N LEU A 445 -14.18 12.43 2.67
CA LEU A 445 -15.14 12.64 3.76
C LEU A 445 -16.57 12.28 3.32
N THR A 446 -16.97 12.63 2.10
CA THR A 446 -18.28 12.26 1.55
C THR A 446 -18.41 10.74 1.45
N HIS A 447 -17.38 10.07 0.95
CA HIS A 447 -17.35 8.61 0.82
C HIS A 447 -17.51 7.91 2.18
N VAL A 448 -16.70 8.28 3.18
CA VAL A 448 -16.80 7.64 4.52
C VAL A 448 -18.08 8.02 5.27
N ALA A 449 -18.62 9.24 5.06
CA ALA A 449 -19.90 9.66 5.62
C ALA A 449 -21.06 8.83 5.04
N ARG A 450 -21.08 8.61 3.73
CA ARG A 450 -22.08 7.73 3.09
C ARG A 450 -22.02 6.31 3.63
N LYS A 451 -20.80 5.77 3.82
CA LYS A 451 -20.63 4.44 4.43
C LYS A 451 -21.17 4.40 5.86
N ALA A 452 -20.85 5.42 6.67
CA ALA A 452 -21.33 5.54 8.04
C ALA A 452 -22.86 5.63 8.10
N GLU A 453 -23.48 6.44 7.23
CA GLU A 453 -24.93 6.56 7.11
C GLU A 453 -25.58 5.23 6.72
N ALA A 454 -25.05 4.53 5.71
CA ALA A 454 -25.55 3.24 5.27
C ALA A 454 -25.49 2.20 6.40
N MET A 455 -24.40 2.18 7.16
CA MET A 455 -24.23 1.28 8.30
C MET A 455 -24.98 1.74 9.56
N GLY A 456 -25.44 2.99 9.64
CA GLY A 456 -25.89 3.60 10.91
C GLY A 456 -24.81 3.56 11.99
N ALA A 457 -23.54 3.72 11.61
CA ALA A 457 -22.39 3.70 12.50
C ALA A 457 -21.86 5.13 12.74
N ILE A 458 -21.19 5.35 13.87
CA ILE A 458 -20.59 6.66 14.18
C ILE A 458 -19.38 6.87 13.28
N LEU A 459 -19.27 7.99 12.57
CA LEU A 459 -18.03 8.36 11.90
C LEU A 459 -17.17 9.21 12.85
N SER A 460 -15.89 8.86 12.99
CA SER A 460 -14.91 9.57 13.81
C SER A 460 -13.75 10.07 12.96
N VAL A 461 -13.57 11.39 12.91
CA VAL A 461 -12.49 12.08 12.17
C VAL A 461 -11.66 12.97 13.08
N SER A 462 -10.51 13.44 12.60
CA SER A 462 -9.66 14.39 13.33
C SER A 462 -10.45 15.68 13.64
N PRO A 463 -10.27 16.31 14.82
CA PRO A 463 -10.97 17.55 15.17
C PRO A 463 -10.86 18.66 14.12
N GLY A 464 -9.70 18.76 13.46
CA GLY A 464 -9.45 19.77 12.43
C GLY A 464 -10.23 19.57 11.13
N LEU A 465 -11.00 18.49 10.99
CA LEU A 465 -11.82 18.19 9.81
C LEU A 465 -13.31 18.48 10.03
N GLU A 466 -13.68 19.17 11.13
CA GLU A 466 -15.08 19.42 11.46
C GLU A 466 -15.80 20.27 10.39
N GLU A 467 -15.15 21.33 9.89
CA GLU A 467 -15.78 22.24 8.92
C GLU A 467 -16.00 21.55 7.57
N GLU A 468 -15.01 20.81 7.08
CA GLU A 468 -15.11 20.04 5.85
C GLU A 468 -16.15 18.93 5.99
N LEU A 469 -16.17 18.23 7.13
CA LEU A 469 -17.17 17.19 7.38
C LEU A 469 -18.58 17.78 7.42
N ARG A 470 -18.76 18.95 8.04
CA ARG A 470 -20.04 19.69 8.06
C ARG A 470 -20.54 20.02 6.65
N GLY A 471 -19.63 20.30 5.71
CA GLY A 471 -19.97 20.59 4.33
C GLY A 471 -20.48 19.40 3.51
N VAL A 472 -20.22 18.16 3.95
CA VAL A 472 -20.51 16.95 3.16
C VAL A 472 -21.56 16.01 3.77
N VAL A 473 -21.82 16.10 5.08
CA VAL A 473 -22.85 15.29 5.75
C VAL A 473 -24.26 15.82 5.48
N ARG A 474 -25.24 14.91 5.45
CA ARG A 474 -26.65 15.28 5.21
C ARG A 474 -27.28 16.04 6.38
N ASP A 475 -26.94 15.66 7.60
CA ASP A 475 -27.45 16.30 8.83
C ASP A 475 -26.29 16.78 9.73
N PRO A 476 -25.90 18.05 9.60
CA PRO A 476 -24.91 18.67 10.48
C PRO A 476 -25.25 18.62 11.97
N GLY A 477 -26.53 18.42 12.34
CA GLY A 477 -26.97 18.34 13.74
C GLY A 477 -26.39 17.14 14.50
N GLY A 478 -25.97 16.09 13.78
CA GLY A 478 -25.30 14.92 14.34
C GLY A 478 -23.81 15.12 14.67
N LEU A 479 -23.24 16.29 14.36
CA LEU A 479 -21.83 16.59 14.60
C LEU A 479 -21.57 17.03 16.04
N ARG A 480 -20.55 16.45 16.67
CA ARG A 480 -20.07 16.88 17.99
C ARG A 480 -18.58 16.63 18.17
N GLN A 481 -17.91 17.56 18.85
CA GLN A 481 -16.58 17.31 19.41
C GLN A 481 -16.71 16.39 20.61
N ALA A 482 -15.82 15.40 20.70
CA ALA A 482 -15.81 14.45 21.79
C ALA A 482 -14.38 14.05 22.17
N ARG A 483 -14.20 13.66 23.42
CA ARG A 483 -12.97 13.05 23.90
C ARG A 483 -13.28 11.67 24.43
N GLU A 484 -13.15 10.67 23.57
CA GLU A 484 -13.65 9.32 23.83
C GLU A 484 -12.52 8.30 23.90
N ARG A 485 -12.78 7.22 24.63
CA ARG A 485 -11.96 6.02 24.61
C ARG A 485 -12.59 5.05 23.62
N LEU A 486 -11.75 4.40 22.83
CA LEU A 486 -12.17 3.41 21.85
C LEU A 486 -11.60 2.05 22.20
N THR A 487 -12.35 1.01 21.91
CA THR A 487 -11.96 -0.37 22.15
C THR A 487 -11.50 -1.02 20.84
N LEU A 488 -10.27 -1.51 20.85
CA LEU A 488 -9.71 -2.36 19.81
C LEU A 488 -9.89 -3.81 20.22
N ARG A 489 -10.58 -4.60 19.40
CA ARG A 489 -10.63 -6.06 19.57
C ARG A 489 -9.25 -6.67 19.23
N PRO A 490 -8.91 -7.89 19.66
CA PRO A 490 -7.63 -8.53 19.34
C PRO A 490 -7.25 -8.42 17.85
N SER A 491 -5.97 -8.23 17.55
CA SER A 491 -5.46 -8.26 16.18
C SER A 491 -5.24 -9.69 15.68
N ASN A 492 -5.66 -9.97 14.45
CA ASN A 492 -5.32 -11.20 13.73
C ASN A 492 -3.91 -11.12 13.13
N GLY A 493 -3.38 -9.91 12.93
CA GLY A 493 -2.02 -9.66 12.44
C GLY A 493 -0.93 -9.81 13.50
N VAL A 494 -1.25 -10.32 14.70
CA VAL A 494 -0.40 -10.37 15.92
C VAL A 494 -0.16 -8.99 16.52
N VAL A 495 0.26 -8.03 15.70
CA VAL A 495 0.45 -6.63 16.07
C VAL A 495 -0.74 -5.78 15.65
N GLU A 496 -0.87 -4.60 16.25
CA GLU A 496 -1.60 -3.47 15.72
C GLU A 496 -0.60 -2.39 15.31
N ALA A 497 -0.96 -1.56 14.33
CA ALA A 497 -0.15 -0.42 13.92
C ALA A 497 -1.03 0.80 13.61
N SER A 498 -0.77 1.95 14.23
CA SER A 498 -1.42 3.23 13.98
C SER A 498 -0.68 4.37 14.66
N ASP A 499 -0.38 5.44 13.92
CA ASP A 499 0.17 6.69 14.49
C ASP A 499 -0.85 7.47 15.34
N TYR A 500 -2.13 7.10 15.28
CA TYR A 500 -3.22 7.88 15.86
C TYR A 500 -3.88 7.24 17.08
N LEU A 501 -3.69 5.93 17.29
CA LEU A 501 -4.37 5.18 18.35
C LEU A 501 -3.48 4.88 19.56
N GLY A 502 -2.16 5.05 19.43
CA GLY A 502 -1.18 4.72 20.46
C GLY A 502 0.26 4.84 19.95
N ASP A 503 1.11 3.91 20.39
CA ASP A 503 2.44 3.70 19.82
C ASP A 503 2.31 3.26 18.34
N HIS A 504 3.34 3.50 17.51
CA HIS A 504 3.27 3.22 16.06
C HIS A 504 2.85 1.78 15.78
N ASP A 505 3.51 0.80 16.40
CA ASP A 505 3.16 -0.61 16.36
C ASP A 505 3.37 -1.29 17.73
N TRP A 506 2.50 -2.26 18.05
CA TRP A 506 2.58 -2.99 19.30
C TRP A 506 1.90 -4.36 19.22
N LEU A 507 2.30 -5.28 20.10
CA LEU A 507 1.67 -6.57 20.24
C LEU A 507 0.24 -6.42 20.79
N GLN A 508 -0.77 -6.87 20.04
CA GLN A 508 -2.19 -6.62 20.36
C GLN A 508 -3.01 -7.91 20.32
N GLU A 509 -2.70 -8.85 21.20
CA GLU A 509 -3.35 -10.18 21.25
C GLU A 509 -4.67 -10.19 22.04
N THR A 510 -4.90 -9.14 22.83
CA THR A 510 -6.09 -8.98 23.66
C THR A 510 -6.88 -7.75 23.26
N GLU A 511 -8.10 -7.66 23.78
CA GLU A 511 -8.87 -6.43 23.68
C GLU A 511 -8.18 -5.33 24.49
N GLU A 512 -8.09 -4.15 23.89
CA GLU A 512 -7.45 -2.98 24.48
C GLU A 512 -8.33 -1.76 24.33
N THR A 513 -8.20 -0.81 25.25
CA THR A 513 -8.93 0.46 25.22
C THR A 513 -7.92 1.58 25.14
N THR A 514 -8.09 2.46 24.16
CA THR A 514 -7.22 3.62 23.97
C THR A 514 -7.27 4.58 25.17
N GLN A 515 -6.26 5.44 25.25
CA GLN A 515 -6.41 6.67 26.04
C GLN A 515 -7.50 7.56 25.42
N PRO A 516 -8.10 8.50 26.17
CA PRO A 516 -9.11 9.40 25.61
C PRO A 516 -8.53 10.26 24.47
N ILE A 517 -9.07 10.12 23.26
CA ILE A 517 -8.64 10.82 22.05
C ILE A 517 -9.69 11.88 21.69
N SER A 518 -9.24 13.10 21.39
CA SER A 518 -10.11 14.17 20.90
C SER A 518 -10.45 13.96 19.43
N ARG A 519 -11.74 13.99 19.08
CA ARG A 519 -12.27 13.70 17.75
C ARG A 519 -13.52 14.52 17.44
N THR A 520 -13.77 14.75 16.16
CA THR A 520 -15.11 15.11 15.67
C THR A 520 -15.86 13.83 15.36
N LEU A 521 -17.05 13.70 15.93
CA LEU A 521 -17.96 12.59 15.68
C LEU A 521 -19.15 13.07 14.87
N TYR A 522 -19.55 12.26 13.90
CA TYR A 522 -20.82 12.36 13.21
C TYR A 522 -21.65 11.13 13.56
N GLU A 523 -22.80 11.33 14.20
CA GLU A 523 -23.80 10.29 14.45
C GLU A 523 -24.90 10.42 13.38
N PRO A 524 -24.99 9.48 12.41
CA PRO A 524 -26.05 9.52 11.40
C PRO A 524 -27.44 9.48 12.05
N PRO A 525 -28.44 10.19 11.49
CA PRO A 525 -29.80 10.14 11.99
C PRO A 525 -30.29 8.69 11.95
N SER A 526 -30.83 8.20 13.08
CA SER A 526 -31.31 6.82 13.14
C SER A 526 -32.42 6.65 12.11
N SER A 527 -32.27 5.68 11.20
CA SER A 527 -33.27 5.33 10.17
C SER A 527 -34.64 4.90 10.72
N LYS A 528 -34.84 4.97 12.04
CA LYS A 528 -36.05 4.59 12.76
C LYS A 528 -37.08 5.72 12.90
N GLU A 529 -36.78 6.94 12.45
CA GLU A 529 -37.74 8.07 12.48
C GLU A 529 -38.36 8.41 11.12
N THR A 530 -38.43 7.48 10.18
CA THR A 530 -39.62 7.50 9.31
C THR A 530 -40.81 7.10 10.17
N GLU A 531 -41.43 8.10 10.82
CA GLU A 531 -42.78 7.95 11.34
C GLU A 531 -43.61 7.25 10.26
N PRO A 532 -44.32 6.15 10.57
CA PRO A 532 -45.20 5.54 9.59
C PRO A 532 -46.12 6.65 9.12
N ALA A 533 -46.05 6.99 7.82
CA ALA A 533 -46.86 8.04 7.25
C ALA A 533 -48.28 7.86 7.77
N GLY A 534 -48.70 8.75 8.69
CA GLY A 534 -49.97 8.64 9.37
C GLY A 534 -51.04 8.44 8.30
N PRO A 535 -52.07 7.61 8.56
CA PRO A 535 -53.08 7.30 7.56
C PRO A 535 -53.52 8.61 6.93
N ARG A 536 -53.24 8.79 5.64
CA ARG A 536 -53.77 9.92 4.88
C ARG A 536 -55.27 9.80 5.04
N ASP A 537 -55.87 10.70 5.82
CA ASP A 537 -57.31 10.83 5.94
C ASP A 537 -57.83 11.00 4.51
N SER A 538 -58.28 9.89 3.94
CA SER A 538 -59.04 9.90 2.71
C SER A 538 -60.31 10.67 2.99
N GLU A 539 -60.39 11.85 2.37
CA GLU A 539 -61.52 12.76 2.38
C GLU A 539 -62.84 11.99 2.24
N MET A 540 -63.79 12.37 3.11
CA MET A 540 -65.21 12.08 3.00
C MET A 540 -65.86 12.88 1.87
#